data_AF-A0A1F4DX08-F1
#
_entry.id   AF-A0A1F4DX08-F1
#
_cell.length_a   1.000
_cell.length_b   1.000
_cell.length_c   1.000
_cell.angle_alpha   90.00
_cell.angle_beta   90.00
_cell.angle_gamma   90.00
#
_symmetry.space_group_name_H-M   'P 1'
#
loop_
_entity.id
_entity.type
_entity.pdbx_description
1 polymer ?
#
loop_
_entity_poly.entity_id
_entity_poly.type
_entity_poly.pdbx_seq_one_letter_code
_entity_poly.pdbx_strand_id
1 'polypeptide(L)'
;MRTTLTIDDDLAGLLKRRARELGVPFKEAVNRTIRAGLGEAAKTRRGAAPKTIPHSFGFRPGIDLDKLGQLADEMEAEAYATSTGRSHDPARRQRSRSRA
;
A
#
# COMPACT_ATOMS: atom_id res chain seq x y z
N MET A 1 29.83 11.76 24.14
CA MET A 1 30.38 11.69 25.51
C MET A 1 30.93 10.30 25.77
N ARG A 2 32.04 10.18 26.51
CA ARG A 2 32.61 8.89 26.96
C ARG A 2 32.23 8.70 28.43
N THR A 3 31.61 7.57 28.74
CA THR A 3 31.15 7.22 30.08
C THR A 3 31.61 5.81 30.38
N THR A 4 32.04 5.57 31.61
CA THR A 4 32.35 4.22 32.11
C THR A 4 31.13 3.75 32.90
N LEU A 5 30.61 2.57 32.57
CA LEU A 5 29.45 1.96 33.20
C LEU A 5 29.81 0.53 33.58
N THR A 6 29.44 0.12 34.78
CA THR A 6 29.54 -1.28 35.22
C THR A 6 28.33 -2.06 34.71
N ILE A 7 28.56 -3.22 34.11
CA ILE A 7 27.53 -4.09 33.52
C ILE A 7 27.78 -5.49 34.06
N ASP A 8 26.74 -6.16 34.54
CA ASP A 8 26.82 -7.55 35.01
C ASP A 8 27.25 -8.50 33.88
N ASP A 9 27.97 -9.57 34.23
CA ASP A 9 28.52 -10.52 33.25
C ASP A 9 27.43 -11.16 32.37
N ASP A 10 26.27 -11.45 32.96
CA ASP A 10 25.12 -11.99 32.25
C ASP A 10 24.64 -11.03 31.15
N LEU A 11 24.50 -9.75 31.51
CA LEU A 11 24.06 -8.72 30.58
C LEU A 11 25.11 -8.44 29.50
N ALA A 12 26.40 -8.45 29.87
CA ALA A 12 27.50 -8.35 28.92
C ALA A 12 27.47 -9.52 27.90
N GLY A 13 27.17 -10.74 28.35
CA GLY A 13 26.98 -11.92 27.52
C GLY A 13 25.82 -11.76 26.53
N LEU A 14 24.66 -11.31 27.01
CA LEU A 14 23.48 -11.03 26.18
C LEU A 14 23.79 -9.98 25.10
N LEU A 15 24.45 -8.89 25.47
CA LEU A 15 24.81 -7.81 24.54
C LEU A 15 25.85 -8.24 23.50
N LYS A 16 26.83 -9.08 23.87
CA LYS A 16 27.79 -9.66 22.92
C LYS A 16 27.10 -10.56 21.90
N ARG A 17 26.16 -11.40 22.34
CA ARG A 17 25.36 -12.24 21.44
C ARG A 17 24.54 -11.38 20.48
N ARG A 18 23.86 -10.35 21.01
CA ARG A 18 23.07 -9.40 20.21
C ARG A 18 23.92 -8.66 19.18
N ALA A 19 25.14 -8.27 19.53
CA ALA A 19 26.09 -7.63 18.62
C ALA A 19 26.47 -8.54 17.45
N ARG A 20 26.72 -9.83 17.72
CA ARG A 20 27.00 -10.85 16.70
C ARG A 20 25.81 -11.09 15.78
N GLU A 21 24.62 -11.24 16.33
CA GLU A 21 23.38 -11.43 15.56
C GLU A 21 23.09 -10.28 14.59
N LEU A 22 23.38 -9.05 15.03
CA LEU A 22 23.14 -7.84 14.23
C LEU A 22 24.33 -7.46 13.33
N GLY A 23 25.49 -8.10 13.50
CA GLY A 23 26.72 -7.74 12.78
C GLY A 23 27.26 -6.35 13.12
N VAL A 24 26.94 -5.81 14.31
CA VAL A 24 27.32 -4.46 14.71
C VAL A 24 28.36 -4.46 15.84
N PRO A 25 29.16 -3.40 16.00
CA PRO A 25 30.09 -3.27 17.12
C PRO A 25 29.37 -3.30 18.48
N PHE A 26 30.04 -3.84 19.51
CA PHE A 26 29.47 -3.97 20.87
C PHE A 26 28.93 -2.64 21.42
N LYS A 27 29.66 -1.53 21.21
CA LYS A 27 29.22 -0.17 21.59
C LYS A 27 27.88 0.20 20.95
N GLU A 28 27.67 -0.16 19.70
CA GLU A 28 26.42 0.14 18.99
C GLU A 28 25.27 -0.69 19.54
N ALA A 29 25.50 -1.99 19.78
CA ALA A 29 24.52 -2.87 20.41
C ALA A 29 24.10 -2.37 21.80
N VAL A 30 25.05 -1.89 22.61
CA VAL A 30 24.80 -1.28 23.93
C VAL A 30 23.93 -0.03 23.78
N ASN A 31 24.37 0.93 22.95
CA ASN A 31 23.64 2.19 22.77
C ASN A 31 22.23 1.97 22.19
N ARG A 32 22.07 1.03 21.26
CA ARG A 32 20.77 0.67 20.68
C ARG A 32 19.84 0.08 21.72
N THR A 33 20.36 -0.80 22.59
CA THR A 33 19.60 -1.39 23.69
C THR A 33 19.15 -0.32 24.69
N ILE A 34 20.05 0.58 25.10
CA ILE A 34 19.71 1.69 26.00
C ILE A 34 18.66 2.61 25.38
N ARG A 35 18.82 3.01 24.12
CA ARG A 35 17.82 3.84 23.41
C ARG A 35 16.47 3.15 23.29
N ALA A 36 16.46 1.83 23.11
CA ALA A 36 15.22 1.06 23.09
C ALA A 36 14.54 1.02 24.46
N GLY A 37 15.30 0.81 25.53
CA GLY A 37 14.79 0.85 26.91
C GLY A 37 14.26 2.22 27.34
N LEU A 38 14.88 3.31 26.85
CA LEU A 38 14.42 4.68 27.08
C LEU A 38 13.22 5.10 26.19
N GLY A 39 12.70 4.21 25.34
CA GLY A 39 11.58 4.51 24.44
C GLY A 39 11.94 5.41 23.23
N GLU A 40 13.20 5.82 23.10
CA GLU A 40 13.70 6.62 21.97
C GLU A 40 13.73 5.81 20.66
N ALA A 41 13.85 4.49 20.73
CA ALA A 41 13.69 3.61 19.56
C ALA A 41 12.26 3.62 19.01
N ALA A 42 11.25 3.96 19.81
CA ALA A 42 9.87 4.11 19.36
C ALA A 42 9.65 5.48 18.68
N LYS A 43 10.33 6.54 19.14
CA LYS A 43 10.27 7.87 18.50
C LYS A 43 10.82 7.86 17.08
N THR A 44 11.87 7.08 16.81
CA THR A 44 12.46 6.97 15.47
C THR A 44 11.58 6.23 14.44
N ARG A 45 10.47 5.61 14.87
CA ARG A 45 9.53 4.90 13.98
C ARG A 45 8.12 5.47 13.91
N ARG A 46 7.84 6.61 14.54
CA ARG A 46 6.65 7.38 14.13
C ARG A 46 6.97 8.06 12.80
N GLY A 47 7.02 7.27 11.73
CA GLY A 47 6.84 7.79 10.39
C GLY A 47 5.59 8.66 10.42
N ALA A 48 5.69 9.88 9.89
CA ALA A 48 4.56 10.79 9.84
C ALA A 48 3.33 10.02 9.32
N ALA A 49 2.18 10.21 9.98
CA ALA A 49 0.94 9.58 9.53
C ALA A 49 0.78 9.79 8.01
N PRO A 50 0.33 8.77 7.26
CA PRO A 50 0.16 8.89 5.82
C PRO A 50 -0.72 10.12 5.54
N LYS A 51 -0.17 11.10 4.82
CA LYS A 51 -0.90 12.30 4.41
C LYS A 51 -1.55 12.04 3.06
N THR A 52 -2.87 12.09 3.01
CA THR A 52 -3.61 12.08 1.73
C THR A 52 -3.43 13.43 1.05
N ILE A 53 -2.85 13.43 -0.15
CA ILE A 53 -2.71 14.63 -0.99
C ILE A 53 -3.82 14.59 -2.04
N PRO A 54 -4.84 15.46 -1.97
CA PRO A 54 -5.89 15.49 -2.98
C PRO A 54 -5.33 16.04 -4.29
N HIS A 55 -5.67 15.39 -5.40
CA HIS A 55 -5.38 15.86 -6.75
C HIS A 55 -6.68 16.32 -7.43
N SER A 56 -6.72 17.56 -7.92
CA SER A 56 -7.84 18.06 -8.71
C SER A 56 -7.65 17.63 -10.16
N PHE A 57 -8.42 16.64 -10.61
CA PHE A 57 -8.42 16.17 -12.00
C PHE A 57 -9.30 17.04 -12.92
N GLY A 58 -10.06 17.98 -12.37
CA GLY A 58 -11.08 18.74 -13.10
C GLY A 58 -12.22 17.85 -13.61
N PHE A 59 -13.27 18.48 -14.12
CA PHE A 59 -14.40 17.79 -14.76
C PHE A 59 -14.53 18.23 -16.21
N ARG A 60 -15.06 17.35 -17.07
CA ARG A 60 -15.35 17.71 -18.46
C ARG A 60 -16.47 18.77 -18.48
N PRO A 61 -16.39 19.78 -19.35
CA PRO A 61 -17.48 20.74 -19.54
C PRO A 61 -18.79 20.01 -19.88
N GLY A 62 -19.90 20.45 -19.28
CA GLY A 62 -21.23 19.85 -19.48
C GLY A 62 -21.59 18.71 -18.53
N ILE A 63 -20.68 18.31 -17.62
CA ILE A 63 -21.01 17.39 -16.53
C ILE A 63 -21.61 18.19 -15.35
N ASP A 64 -22.84 17.86 -14.99
CA ASP A 64 -23.51 18.36 -13.80
C ASP A 64 -23.07 17.55 -12.57
N LEU A 65 -22.39 18.23 -11.63
CA LEU A 65 -21.84 17.60 -10.42
C LEU A 65 -22.93 17.15 -9.44
N ASP A 66 -24.14 17.72 -9.54
CA ASP A 66 -25.26 17.32 -8.71
C ASP A 66 -25.98 16.07 -9.28
N LYS A 67 -25.57 15.60 -10.45
CA LYS A 67 -26.15 14.44 -11.17
C LYS A 67 -25.14 13.36 -11.52
N LEU A 68 -24.08 13.21 -10.74
CA LEU A 68 -23.05 12.18 -10.97
C LEU A 68 -23.60 10.75 -11.01
N GLY A 69 -24.71 10.47 -10.33
CA GLY A 69 -25.39 9.17 -10.40
C GLY A 69 -25.91 8.87 -11.81
N GLN A 70 -26.53 9.83 -12.47
CA GLN A 70 -27.04 9.66 -13.85
C GLN A 70 -25.89 9.45 -14.84
N LEU A 71 -24.79 10.20 -14.66
CA LEU A 71 -23.59 10.00 -15.47
C LEU A 71 -23.02 8.59 -15.31
N ALA A 72 -23.02 8.04 -14.09
CA ALA A 72 -22.58 6.67 -13.85
C ALA A 72 -23.48 5.64 -14.55
N ASP A 73 -24.81 5.82 -14.48
CA ASP A 73 -25.78 4.96 -15.15
C ASP A 73 -25.61 4.98 -16.69
N GLU A 74 -25.40 6.17 -17.27
CA GLU A 74 -25.13 6.34 -18.71
C GLU A 74 -23.84 5.61 -19.14
N MET A 75 -22.77 5.76 -18.36
CA MET A 75 -21.49 5.09 -18.62
C MET A 75 -21.62 3.56 -18.53
N GLU A 76 -22.42 3.05 -17.59
CA GLU A 76 -22.69 1.61 -17.47
C GLU A 76 -23.49 1.09 -18.67
N ALA A 77 -24.53 1.83 -19.10
CA ALA A 77 -25.33 1.48 -20.27
C ALA A 77 -24.50 1.44 -21.56
N GLU A 78 -23.62 2.44 -21.78
CA GLU A 78 -22.69 2.46 -22.93
C GLU A 78 -21.71 1.29 -22.91
N ALA A 79 -21.14 0.97 -21.73
CA ALA A 79 -20.24 -0.16 -21.57
C ALA A 79 -20.95 -1.49 -21.86
N TYR A 80 -22.19 -1.64 -21.38
CA TYR A 80 -23.02 -2.81 -21.63
C TYR A 80 -23.34 -2.97 -23.13
N ALA A 81 -23.75 -1.89 -23.81
CA ALA A 81 -24.01 -1.89 -25.25
C ALA A 81 -22.77 -2.27 -26.06
N THR A 82 -21.60 -1.75 -25.67
CA THR A 82 -20.32 -2.08 -26.31
C THR A 82 -19.94 -3.55 -26.12
N SER A 83 -20.19 -4.12 -24.94
CA SER A 83 -19.88 -5.51 -24.63
C SER A 83 -20.82 -6.53 -25.33
N THR A 84 -22.10 -6.17 -25.49
CA THR A 84 -23.13 -7.03 -26.11
C THR A 84 -23.14 -6.93 -27.63
N GLY A 85 -22.77 -5.78 -28.20
CA GLY A 85 -22.57 -5.64 -29.65
C GLY A 85 -21.46 -6.53 -30.21
N ARG A 86 -20.51 -6.98 -29.37
CA ARG A 86 -19.44 -7.92 -29.76
C ARG A 86 -19.92 -9.38 -29.84
N SER A 87 -21.11 -9.70 -29.33
CA SER A 87 -21.64 -11.08 -29.23
C SER A 87 -22.94 -11.32 -30.01
N HIS A 88 -23.53 -10.31 -30.66
CA HIS A 88 -24.70 -10.47 -31.52
C HIS A 88 -24.37 -10.30 -33.01
N ASP A 89 -23.78 -11.34 -33.62
CA ASP A 89 -23.78 -11.50 -35.09
C ASP A 89 -25.04 -12.27 -35.53
N PRO A 90 -26.07 -11.58 -36.07
CA PRO A 90 -27.31 -12.23 -36.49
C PRO A 90 -27.14 -13.11 -37.75
N ALA A 91 -26.02 -13.01 -38.48
CA ALA A 91 -25.81 -13.73 -39.75
C ALA A 91 -25.56 -15.25 -39.57
N ARG A 92 -25.24 -15.71 -38.35
CA ARG A 92 -24.97 -17.14 -38.08
C ARG A 92 -26.24 -18.00 -37.96
N ARG A 93 -27.43 -17.40 -37.82
CA ARG A 93 -28.69 -18.15 -37.58
C ARG A 93 -29.41 -18.65 -38.84
N GLN A 94 -29.02 -18.23 -40.05
CA GLN A 94 -29.72 -18.59 -41.29
C GLN A 94 -29.11 -19.77 -42.07
N ARG A 95 -27.95 -20.31 -41.65
CA ARG A 95 -27.26 -21.39 -42.37
C ARG A 95 -27.48 -22.76 -41.72
N SER A 96 -28.72 -23.25 -41.64
CA SER A 96 -28.94 -24.66 -41.26
C SER A 96 -30.33 -25.22 -41.55
N ARG A 97 -30.98 -24.89 -42.68
CA ARG A 97 -32.16 -25.66 -43.16
C ARG A 97 -32.28 -25.70 -44.68
N SER A 98 -31.42 -26.47 -45.35
CA SER A 98 -31.74 -27.06 -46.66
C SER A 98 -30.89 -28.30 -46.94
N ARG A 99 -31.41 -29.48 -46.56
CA ARG A 99 -31.08 -30.75 -47.22
C ARG A 99 -32.07 -31.83 -46.81
N ALA A 100 -33.04 -32.09 -47.68
CA ALA A 100 -33.65 -33.39 -47.96
C ALA A 100 -34.42 -33.21 -49.28
#